data_AF-A0AAW1I7T3-F1
#
_entry.id   AF-A0AAW1I7T3-F1
#
_cell.length_a   1.000
_cell.length_b   1.000
_cell.length_c   1.000
_cell.angle_alpha   90.00
_cell.angle_beta   90.00
_cell.angle_gamma   90.00
#
_symmetry.space_group_name_H-M   'P 1'
#
loop_
_entity.id
_entity.type
_entity.pdbx_description
1 polymer ?
#
loop_
_entity_poly.entity_id
_entity_poly.type
_entity_poly.pdbx_seq_one_letter_code
_entity_poly.pdbx_strand_id
1 'polypeptide(L)'
;MEYVKQPREMSMDGDLGLNWKKFKARFEIYIKATGINNKGTEENRIACLLHCMGEDAQEIFETFELSEQKKESYKEVVKAFEDYFVPKSNPSVERHKFNTRIQRPGENFDTFLGELKKLAANCEFAQMKDELIKDRIV
;
A
#
# COMPACT_ATOMS: atom_id res chain seq x y z
N MET A 1 -17.61 26.76 -0.57
CA MET A 1 -16.55 25.84 -0.10
C MET A 1 -15.96 25.22 -1.34
N GLU A 2 -14.65 25.33 -1.56
CA GLU A 2 -14.00 24.65 -2.68
C GLU A 2 -14.18 23.14 -2.51
N TYR A 3 -14.79 22.50 -3.49
CA TYR A 3 -15.01 21.07 -3.50
C TYR A 3 -13.68 20.38 -3.82
N VAL A 4 -13.05 19.79 -2.80
CA VAL A 4 -11.90 18.91 -3.01
C VAL A 4 -12.42 17.65 -3.70
N LYS A 5 -11.89 17.35 -4.89
CA LYS A 5 -12.29 16.15 -5.64
C LYS A 5 -11.88 14.89 -4.87
N GLN A 6 -12.76 13.90 -4.84
CA GLN A 6 -12.48 12.59 -4.26
C GLN A 6 -11.24 11.92 -4.90
N PRO A 7 -10.46 11.14 -4.14
CA PRO A 7 -9.33 10.41 -4.68
C PRO A 7 -9.82 9.35 -5.67
N ARG A 8 -8.92 8.92 -6.57
CA ARG A 8 -9.17 7.72 -7.38
C ARG A 8 -9.28 6.50 -6.46
N GLU A 9 -10.33 5.73 -6.69
CA GLU A 9 -10.66 4.46 -6.03
C GLU A 9 -9.50 3.47 -5.99
N MET A 10 -9.63 2.49 -5.09
CA MET A 10 -8.68 1.40 -4.95
C MET A 10 -8.77 0.48 -6.18
N SER A 11 -7.62 0.08 -6.72
CA SER A 11 -7.56 -0.83 -7.87
C SER A 11 -7.40 -2.27 -7.35
N MET A 12 -8.35 -3.15 -7.70
CA MET A 12 -8.29 -4.58 -7.35
C MET A 12 -7.47 -5.42 -8.34
N ASP A 13 -6.96 -4.80 -9.42
CA ASP A 13 -6.07 -5.46 -10.39
C ASP A 13 -4.59 -5.33 -10.03
N GLY A 14 -3.82 -6.39 -10.24
CA GLY A 14 -2.36 -6.37 -10.16
C GLY A 14 -1.80 -6.43 -8.74
N ASP A 15 -0.82 -5.57 -8.44
CA ASP A 15 -0.17 -5.53 -7.11
C ASP A 15 -1.05 -4.78 -6.10
N LEU A 16 -1.90 -5.54 -5.40
CA LEU A 16 -2.80 -5.03 -4.38
C LEU A 16 -2.09 -4.24 -3.26
N GLY A 17 -0.88 -4.67 -2.86
CA GLY A 17 -0.13 -4.01 -1.80
C GLY A 17 0.38 -2.63 -2.23
N LEU A 18 0.89 -2.53 -3.46
CA LEU A 18 1.26 -1.25 -4.06
C LEU A 18 0.05 -0.35 -4.30
N ASN A 19 -1.06 -0.93 -4.77
CA ASN A 19 -2.30 -0.19 -4.99
C ASN A 19 -2.83 0.40 -3.69
N TRP A 20 -2.81 -0.38 -2.59
CA TRP A 20 -3.22 0.07 -1.27
C TRP A 20 -2.34 1.23 -0.78
N LYS A 21 -1.02 1.09 -0.86
CA LYS A 21 -0.07 2.17 -0.49
C LYS A 21 -0.35 3.45 -1.27
N LYS A 22 -0.56 3.35 -2.59
CA LYS A 22 -0.88 4.50 -3.44
C LYS A 22 -2.24 5.10 -3.10
N PHE A 23 -3.25 4.28 -2.86
CA PHE A 23 -4.59 4.73 -2.47
C PHE A 23 -4.56 5.44 -1.12
N LYS A 24 -3.99 4.81 -0.09
CA LYS A 24 -3.87 5.34 1.27
C LYS A 24 -3.19 6.71 1.28
N ALA A 25 -2.09 6.88 0.54
CA ALA A 25 -1.42 8.17 0.42
C ALA A 25 -2.33 9.27 -0.19
N ARG A 26 -3.12 8.94 -1.23
CA ARG A 26 -4.10 9.89 -1.80
C ARG A 26 -5.23 10.20 -0.84
N PHE A 27 -5.72 9.19 -0.13
CA PHE A 27 -6.80 9.33 0.84
C PHE A 27 -6.39 10.20 2.03
N GLU A 28 -5.19 10.02 2.57
CA GLU A 28 -4.66 10.85 3.67
C GLU A 28 -4.57 12.34 3.30
N ILE A 29 -4.16 12.65 2.06
CA ILE A 29 -4.19 14.01 1.53
C ILE A 29 -5.62 14.54 1.47
N TYR A 30 -6.55 13.73 0.95
CA TYR A 30 -7.96 14.09 0.80
C TYR A 30 -8.64 14.39 2.14
N ILE A 31 -8.52 13.52 3.15
CA ILE A 31 -9.16 13.73 4.46
C ILE A 31 -8.58 14.93 5.21
N LYS A 32 -7.32 15.26 4.96
CA LYS A 32 -6.67 16.46 5.51
C LYS A 32 -7.18 17.72 4.83
N ALA A 33 -7.27 17.70 3.49
CA ALA A 33 -7.76 18.83 2.71
C ALA A 33 -9.24 19.16 2.96
N THR A 34 -10.08 18.13 3.17
CA THR A 34 -11.51 18.31 3.50
C THR A 34 -11.75 18.67 4.97
N GLY A 35 -10.74 18.55 5.83
CA GLY A 35 -10.86 18.80 7.27
C GLY A 35 -11.59 17.69 8.03
N ILE A 36 -11.96 16.58 7.38
CA ILE A 36 -12.57 15.40 8.00
C ILE A 36 -11.67 14.86 9.12
N ASN A 37 -10.35 14.92 8.93
CA ASN A 37 -9.39 14.45 9.92
C ASN A 37 -9.42 15.23 11.26
N ASN A 38 -9.89 16.48 11.25
CA ASN A 38 -9.89 17.35 12.44
C ASN A 38 -11.31 17.57 13.01
N LYS A 39 -12.34 17.40 12.18
CA LYS A 39 -13.73 17.73 12.52
C LYS A 39 -14.68 16.51 12.50
N GLY A 40 -14.23 15.38 11.95
CA GLY A 40 -15.04 14.16 11.85
C GLY A 40 -14.85 13.23 13.04
N THR A 41 -15.89 12.45 13.35
CA THR A 41 -15.81 11.27 14.23
C THR A 41 -15.02 10.14 13.56
N GLU A 42 -14.60 9.13 14.32
CA GLU A 42 -14.00 7.91 13.75
C GLU A 42 -14.92 7.27 12.71
N GLU A 43 -16.22 7.21 12.99
CA GLU A 43 -17.27 6.74 12.07
C GLU A 43 -17.27 7.53 10.75
N ASN A 44 -17.19 8.87 10.81
CA ASN A 44 -17.12 9.69 9.59
C ASN A 44 -15.86 9.39 8.77
N ARG A 45 -14.73 9.10 9.42
CA ARG A 45 -13.48 8.76 8.74
C ARG A 45 -13.57 7.38 8.09
N ILE A 46 -14.16 6.40 8.76
CA ILE A 46 -14.39 5.05 8.25
C ILE A 46 -15.37 5.08 7.07
N ALA A 47 -16.51 5.75 7.22
CA ALA A 47 -17.49 5.89 6.14
C ALA A 47 -16.87 6.58 4.90
N CYS A 48 -16.07 7.62 5.13
CA CYS A 48 -15.37 8.30 4.04
C CYS A 48 -14.32 7.39 3.38
N LEU A 49 -13.61 6.56 4.15
CA LEU A 49 -12.64 5.60 3.63
C LEU A 49 -13.33 4.58 2.72
N LEU A 50 -14.38 3.92 3.21
CA LEU A 50 -15.16 2.92 2.48
C LEU A 50 -15.78 3.51 1.20
N HIS A 51 -16.33 4.72 1.29
CA HIS A 51 -16.87 5.42 0.13
C HIS A 51 -15.80 5.73 -0.92
N CYS A 52 -14.63 6.22 -0.51
CA CYS A 52 -13.54 6.55 -1.44
C CYS A 52 -12.84 5.33 -2.03
N MET A 53 -12.89 4.18 -1.35
CA MET A 53 -12.24 2.95 -1.82
C MET A 53 -13.02 2.26 -2.94
N GLY A 54 -14.36 2.32 -2.89
CA GLY A 54 -15.25 1.68 -3.87
C GLY A 54 -16.00 0.47 -3.32
N GLU A 55 -16.87 -0.10 -4.13
CA GLU A 55 -17.79 -1.21 -3.78
C GLU A 55 -17.04 -2.49 -3.41
N ASP A 56 -16.05 -2.91 -4.20
CA ASP A 56 -15.22 -4.10 -3.92
C ASP A 56 -14.58 -4.05 -2.51
N ALA A 57 -14.16 -2.85 -2.07
CA ALA A 57 -13.56 -2.68 -0.75
C ALA A 57 -14.59 -2.76 0.39
N GLN A 58 -15.84 -2.39 0.13
CA GLN A 58 -16.93 -2.53 1.08
C GLN A 58 -17.28 -4.02 1.26
N GLU A 59 -17.35 -4.78 0.16
CA GLU A 59 -17.52 -6.23 0.23
C GLU A 59 -16.39 -6.89 1.03
N ILE A 60 -15.13 -6.51 0.78
CA ILE A 60 -13.98 -7.00 1.56
C ILE A 60 -14.11 -6.65 3.04
N PHE A 61 -14.55 -5.43 3.38
CA PHE A 61 -14.74 -5.01 4.76
C PHE A 61 -15.75 -5.89 5.50
N GLU A 62 -16.82 -6.31 4.83
CA GLU A 62 -17.82 -7.22 5.40
C GLU A 62 -17.24 -8.61 5.72
N THR A 63 -16.17 -9.03 5.03
CA THR A 63 -15.47 -10.30 5.32
C THR A 63 -14.56 -10.23 6.55
N PHE A 64 -14.29 -9.04 7.09
CA PHE A 64 -13.37 -8.91 8.22
C PHE A 64 -14.02 -9.35 9.54
N GLU A 65 -13.40 -10.33 10.20
CA GLU A 65 -13.76 -10.79 11.55
C GLU A 65 -13.27 -9.83 12.65
N LEU A 66 -13.64 -8.56 12.54
CA LEU A 66 -13.39 -7.54 13.57
C LEU A 66 -14.54 -7.53 14.58
N SER A 67 -14.21 -7.36 15.86
CA SER A 67 -15.24 -7.05 16.88
C SER A 67 -15.86 -5.68 16.60
N GLU A 68 -17.09 -5.45 17.05
CA GLU A 68 -17.80 -4.18 16.83
C GLU A 68 -16.99 -2.98 17.33
N GLN A 69 -16.32 -3.08 18.48
CA GLN A 69 -15.44 -2.02 18.99
C GLN A 69 -14.23 -1.73 18.07
N LYS A 70 -13.75 -2.74 17.33
CA LYS A 70 -12.64 -2.55 16.38
C LYS A 70 -13.13 -1.95 15.07
N LYS A 71 -14.35 -2.28 14.64
CA LYS A 71 -14.98 -1.67 13.46
C LYS A 71 -15.22 -0.18 13.63
N GLU A 72 -15.40 0.30 14.86
CA GLU A 72 -15.53 1.72 15.20
C GLU A 72 -14.18 2.46 15.29
N SER A 73 -13.05 1.76 15.25
CA SER A 73 -11.72 2.38 15.28
C SER A 73 -11.15 2.50 13.88
N TYR A 74 -11.00 3.74 13.39
CA TYR A 74 -10.39 4.03 12.10
C TYR A 74 -9.01 3.39 11.98
N LYS A 75 -8.24 3.39 13.07
CA LYS A 75 -6.90 2.78 13.11
C LYS A 75 -6.97 1.26 12.89
N GLU A 76 -7.89 0.56 13.54
CA GLU A 76 -8.01 -0.90 13.41
C GLU A 76 -8.58 -1.28 12.03
N VAL A 77 -9.53 -0.50 11.50
CA VAL A 77 -10.06 -0.68 10.13
C VAL A 77 -8.98 -0.51 9.08
N VAL A 78 -8.20 0.57 9.14
CA VAL A 78 -7.06 0.79 8.22
C VAL A 78 -6.04 -0.32 8.33
N LYS A 79 -5.78 -0.83 9.55
CA LYS A 79 -4.87 -1.95 9.75
C LYS A 79 -5.40 -3.25 9.13
N ALA A 80 -6.69 -3.55 9.27
CA ALA A 80 -7.28 -4.74 8.65
C ALA A 80 -7.16 -4.70 7.12
N PHE A 81 -7.40 -3.54 6.50
CA PHE A 81 -7.15 -3.36 5.07
C PHE A 81 -5.67 -3.47 4.69
N GLU A 82 -4.76 -2.90 5.49
CA GLU A 82 -3.33 -3.05 5.27
C GLU A 82 -2.92 -4.53 5.32
N ASP A 83 -3.38 -5.28 6.33
CA ASP A 83 -3.07 -6.71 6.50
C ASP A 83 -3.69 -7.56 5.36
N TYR A 84 -4.85 -7.15 4.82
CA TYR A 84 -5.51 -7.82 3.69
C TYR A 84 -4.79 -7.56 2.35
N PHE A 85 -4.56 -6.29 2.00
CA PHE A 85 -3.99 -5.92 0.70
C PHE A 85 -2.48 -6.03 0.63
N VAL A 86 -1.81 -5.89 1.77
CA VAL A 86 -0.37 -6.10 1.91
C VAL A 86 -0.17 -7.42 2.64
N PRO A 87 -0.32 -8.57 1.95
CA PRO A 87 0.07 -9.84 2.54
C PRO A 87 1.50 -9.68 3.05
N LYS A 88 1.78 -10.18 4.26
CA LYS A 88 3.13 -10.19 4.82
C LYS A 88 4.07 -10.71 3.74
N SER A 89 4.89 -9.83 3.17
CA SER A 89 5.80 -10.22 2.10
C SER A 89 6.65 -11.33 2.66
N ASN A 90 6.64 -12.52 2.07
CA ASN A 90 7.54 -13.57 2.50
C ASN A 90 8.95 -13.09 2.13
N PRO A 91 9.80 -12.71 3.09
CA PRO A 91 11.09 -12.11 2.76
C PRO A 91 11.92 -13.07 1.91
N SER A 92 11.75 -14.39 2.08
CA SER A 92 12.43 -15.40 1.26
C SER A 92 12.01 -15.34 -0.21
N VAL A 93 10.73 -15.11 -0.51
CA VAL A 93 10.23 -14.98 -1.89
C VAL A 93 10.74 -13.70 -2.52
N GLU A 94 10.67 -12.58 -1.79
CA GLU A 94 11.14 -11.29 -2.29
C GLU A 94 12.66 -11.30 -2.50
N ARG A 95 13.41 -11.90 -1.58
CA ARG A 95 14.86 -12.14 -1.72
C ARG A 95 15.17 -13.03 -2.91
N HIS A 96 14.37 -14.06 -3.16
CA HIS A 96 14.52 -14.89 -4.35
C HIS A 96 14.32 -14.08 -5.63
N LYS A 97 13.26 -13.25 -5.72
CA LYS A 97 13.04 -12.35 -6.86
C LYS A 97 14.21 -11.37 -7.06
N PHE A 98 14.71 -10.79 -5.98
CA PHE A 98 15.87 -9.89 -5.99
C PHE A 98 17.14 -10.61 -6.49
N ASN A 99 17.44 -11.79 -5.94
CA ASN A 99 18.64 -12.56 -6.28
C ASN A 99 18.60 -13.15 -7.69
N THR A 100 17.41 -13.43 -8.22
CA THR A 100 17.24 -13.99 -9.58
C THR A 100 17.05 -12.93 -10.67
N ARG A 101 16.90 -11.65 -10.29
CA ARG A 101 16.76 -10.56 -11.24
C ARG A 101 18.07 -10.30 -11.99
N ILE A 102 18.08 -10.56 -13.30
CA ILE A 102 19.21 -10.29 -14.22
C ILE A 102 18.83 -9.20 -15.21
N GLN A 103 19.78 -8.35 -15.62
CA GLN A 103 19.55 -7.31 -16.64
C GLN A 103 19.11 -7.97 -17.95
N ARG A 104 17.99 -7.52 -18.52
CA ARG A 104 17.46 -8.11 -19.76
C ARG A 104 18.27 -7.62 -20.97
N PRO A 105 18.34 -8.40 -22.07
CA PRO A 105 18.91 -7.92 -23.32
C PRO A 105 18.23 -6.61 -23.76
N GLY A 106 19.02 -5.55 -23.96
CA GLY A 106 18.52 -4.23 -24.36
C GLY A 106 17.96 -3.35 -23.23
N GLU A 107 17.89 -3.84 -21.99
CA GLU A 107 17.53 -3.02 -20.84
C GLU A 107 18.70 -2.11 -20.45
N ASN A 108 18.45 -0.81 -20.28
CA ASN A 108 19.49 0.12 -19.81
C ASN A 108 19.76 -0.07 -18.31
N PHE A 109 20.97 0.33 -17.90
CA PHE A 109 21.44 0.17 -16.52
C PHE A 109 20.53 0.87 -15.50
N ASP A 110 20.08 2.09 -15.78
CA ASP A 110 19.25 2.86 -14.84
C ASP A 110 17.89 2.18 -14.56
N THR A 111 17.30 1.56 -15.59
CA THR A 111 16.07 0.78 -15.46
C THR A 111 16.31 -0.46 -14.60
N PHE A 112 17.40 -1.18 -14.88
CA PHE A 112 17.78 -2.36 -14.10
C PHE A 112 18.02 -2.02 -12.62
N LEU A 113 18.80 -0.97 -12.34
CA LEU A 113 19.09 -0.49 -10.99
C LEU A 113 17.81 -0.02 -10.28
N GLY A 114 16.92 0.66 -11.00
CA GLY A 114 15.61 1.08 -10.48
C GLY A 114 14.76 -0.12 -10.04
N GLU A 115 14.72 -1.18 -10.84
CA GLU A 115 13.99 -2.41 -10.50
C GLU A 115 14.63 -3.17 -9.32
N LEU A 116 15.96 -3.25 -9.25
CA LEU A 116 16.65 -3.83 -8.08
C LEU A 116 16.33 -3.08 -6.78
N LYS A 117 16.31 -1.74 -6.82
CA LYS A 117 15.93 -0.90 -5.67
C LYS A 117 14.49 -1.14 -5.21
N LYS A 118 13.56 -1.36 -6.16
CA LYS A 118 12.17 -1.69 -5.86
C LYS A 118 12.05 -3.06 -5.18
N LEU A 119 12.69 -4.09 -5.74
CA LEU A 119 12.68 -5.45 -5.16
C LEU A 119 13.30 -5.47 -3.75
N ALA A 120 14.44 -4.80 -3.57
CA ALA A 120 15.13 -4.72 -2.29
C ALA A 120 14.29 -4.06 -1.17
N ALA A 121 13.30 -3.23 -1.52
CA ALA A 121 12.42 -2.58 -0.54
C ALA A 121 11.51 -3.58 0.21
N ASN A 122 11.23 -4.75 -0.37
CA ASN A 122 10.37 -5.79 0.22
C ASN A 122 11.18 -6.97 0.81
N CYS A 123 12.53 -6.92 0.76
CA CYS A 123 13.38 -8.04 1.17
C CYS A 123 13.77 -8.05 2.67
N GLU A 124 13.38 -7.01 3.42
CA GLU A 124 13.76 -6.83 4.83
C GLU A 124 15.30 -6.91 5.06
N PHE A 125 16.09 -6.32 4.16
CA PHE A 125 17.55 -6.31 4.28
C PHE A 125 18.10 -5.37 5.35
N ALA A 126 17.23 -4.56 5.97
CA ALA A 126 17.61 -3.56 6.97
C ALA A 126 18.82 -2.73 6.49
N GLN A 127 19.90 -2.68 7.28
CA GLN A 127 21.08 -1.87 6.98
C GLN A 127 21.94 -2.43 5.84
N MET A 128 21.74 -3.69 5.43
CA MET A 128 22.51 -4.31 4.35
C MET A 128 21.96 -3.98 2.95
N LYS A 129 20.85 -3.24 2.86
CA LYS A 129 20.12 -3.01 1.61
C LYS A 129 21.02 -2.47 0.49
N ASP A 130 21.80 -1.43 0.78
CA ASP A 130 22.60 -0.75 -0.26
C ASP A 130 23.80 -1.60 -0.71
N GLU A 131 24.45 -2.31 0.21
CA GLU A 131 25.56 -3.22 -0.12
C GLU A 131 25.07 -4.40 -0.96
N LEU A 132 23.94 -5.01 -0.60
CA LEU A 132 23.37 -6.11 -1.39
C LEU A 132 22.94 -5.67 -2.79
N ILE A 133 22.47 -4.42 -2.97
CA ILE A 133 22.19 -3.87 -4.30
C ILE A 133 23.48 -3.72 -5.11
N LYS A 134 24.58 -3.27 -4.48
CA LYS A 134 25.90 -3.18 -5.13
C LYS A 134 26.38 -4.56 -5.58
N ASP A 135 26.23 -5.58 -4.75
CA ASP A 135 26.63 -6.95 -5.10
C ASP A 135 25.86 -7.54 -6.29
N ARG A 136 24.67 -7.00 -6.61
CA ARG A 136 23.89 -7.42 -7.78
C ARG A 136 24.31 -6.75 -9.09
N ILE A 137 25.05 -5.64 -9.02
CA ILE A 137 25.46 -4.86 -10.20
C ILE A 137 26.92 -5.06 -10.59
N VAL A 138 27.72 -5.76 -9.76
CA VAL A 138 29.13 -6.12 -10.03
C VAL A 138 29.21 -7.41 -10.84
#